data_AF-A0A7M1KI99-F1
#
_entry.id   AF-A0A7M1KI99-F1
#
_cell.length_a   1.000
_cell.length_b   1.000
_cell.length_c   1.000
_cell.angle_alpha   90.00
_cell.angle_beta   90.00
_cell.angle_gamma   90.00
#
_symmetry.space_group_name_H-M   'P 1'
#
loop_
_entity.id
_entity.type
_entity.pdbx_description
1 polymer ?
#
loop_
_entity_poly.entity_id
_entity_poly.type
_entity_poly.pdbx_seq_one_letter_code
_entity_poly.pdbx_strand_id
1 'polypeptide(L)'
;MAKVIAFFNNKGGVGKTTTSCNVAAGLSQRLNKRVLYIDLDPQCNATLLIAGEDRVTECYWSDPDSYKTIIDIVGPLLVDEPSINFDVDAIIKKNNRFGVDLIMGHPNLSEIEDRLGEAWVKVPGGDVGALRKTNWCNALVSSIGDKYDYIILDLGPSLGSLNRSALIASDYFVTPMSIDIFSIVGLRNISRWLDDWNRKYDRGVNNLSDTHPNYFSTYLIKESINISSGCLGYTSQAYHARKNKDGDRRPTKAFESILKLFEENFKTYLGKYSAPNIENQSLMLGVIPNMFSLAALAQQSSSPIRDLKASDGIFGAHYSQAKNYSEIFDNIALNIVKNVGAVK
;
A
#
# COMPACT_ATOMS: atom_id res chain seq x y z
N MET A 1 10.32 -2.87 -16.10
CA MET A 1 9.60 -3.34 -14.91
C MET A 1 9.23 -2.18 -14.00
N ALA A 2 7.95 -2.08 -13.63
CA ALA A 2 7.41 -1.10 -12.68
C ALA A 2 8.09 -1.19 -11.30
N LYS A 3 8.05 -0.09 -10.54
CA LYS A 3 8.42 -0.09 -9.11
C LYS A 3 7.20 -0.46 -8.27
N VAL A 4 7.30 -1.53 -7.48
CA VAL A 4 6.18 -2.01 -6.64
C VAL A 4 6.29 -1.40 -5.24
N ILE A 5 5.27 -0.66 -4.82
CA ILE A 5 5.24 0.06 -3.54
C ILE A 5 4.02 -0.37 -2.72
N ALA A 6 4.25 -0.99 -1.57
CA ALA A 6 3.20 -1.32 -0.61
C ALA A 6 2.93 -0.17 0.37
N PHE A 7 1.66 0.11 0.63
CA PHE A 7 1.23 0.99 1.72
C PHE A 7 0.69 0.14 2.86
N PHE A 8 1.35 0.19 4.02
CA PHE A 8 1.13 -0.79 5.08
C PHE A 8 1.28 -0.20 6.49
N ASN A 9 0.37 -0.56 7.40
CA ASN A 9 0.48 -0.30 8.84
C ASN A 9 -0.45 -1.25 9.60
N ASN A 10 0.02 -1.79 10.74
CA ASN A 10 -0.74 -2.67 11.63
C ASN A 10 -1.88 -1.97 12.41
N LYS A 11 -2.01 -0.64 12.28
CA LYS A 11 -3.10 0.15 12.88
C LYS A 11 -4.18 0.49 11.83
N GLY A 12 -5.44 0.21 12.17
CA GLY A 12 -6.61 0.68 11.41
C GLY A 12 -6.82 2.20 11.58
N GLY A 13 -7.47 2.83 10.60
CA GLY A 13 -7.90 4.24 10.74
C GLY A 13 -6.80 5.30 10.67
N VAL A 14 -5.56 4.95 10.32
CA VAL A 14 -4.43 5.90 10.14
C VAL A 14 -4.40 6.56 8.74
N GLY A 15 -5.48 6.43 7.97
CA GLY A 15 -5.63 6.91 6.60
C GLY A 15 -4.67 6.31 5.59
N LYS A 16 -4.40 5.00 5.69
CA LYS A 16 -3.60 4.25 4.69
C LYS A 16 -4.17 4.42 3.29
N THR A 17 -5.37 3.90 3.06
CA THR A 17 -6.09 3.94 1.79
C THR A 17 -6.26 5.36 1.25
N THR A 18 -6.61 6.33 2.11
CA THR A 18 -6.72 7.72 1.67
C THR A 18 -5.37 8.27 1.19
N THR A 19 -4.28 7.93 1.87
CA THR A 19 -2.92 8.34 1.49
C THR A 19 -2.49 7.66 0.21
N SER A 20 -2.60 6.32 0.12
CA SER A 20 -2.21 5.55 -1.05
C SER A 20 -2.99 5.97 -2.30
N CYS A 21 -4.32 6.12 -2.23
CA CYS A 21 -5.12 6.57 -3.37
C CYS A 21 -4.75 7.99 -3.84
N ASN A 22 -4.58 8.95 -2.92
CA ASN A 22 -4.23 10.34 -3.33
C ASN A 22 -2.78 10.44 -3.82
N VAL A 23 -1.84 9.65 -3.27
CA VAL A 23 -0.48 9.55 -3.81
C VAL A 23 -0.51 8.95 -5.22
N ALA A 24 -1.29 7.88 -5.44
CA ALA A 24 -1.45 7.28 -6.76
C ALA A 24 -2.00 8.27 -7.79
N ALA A 25 -3.00 9.07 -7.41
CA ALA A 25 -3.50 10.18 -8.24
C ALA A 25 -2.43 11.26 -8.49
N GLY A 26 -1.62 11.61 -7.50
CA GLY A 26 -0.46 12.50 -7.64
C GLY A 26 0.55 12.00 -8.67
N LEU A 27 0.96 10.73 -8.53
CA LEU A 27 1.88 10.06 -9.46
C LEU A 27 1.32 10.06 -10.89
N SER A 28 0.04 9.73 -11.06
CA SER A 28 -0.57 9.68 -12.39
C SER A 28 -0.79 11.07 -12.98
N GLN A 29 -1.54 11.94 -12.30
CA GLN A 29 -2.06 13.16 -12.90
C GLN A 29 -1.07 14.34 -12.85
N ARG A 30 -0.11 14.36 -11.91
CA ARG A 30 0.92 15.42 -11.85
C ARG A 30 2.26 15.00 -12.39
N LEU A 31 2.66 13.75 -12.14
CA LEU A 31 3.96 13.26 -12.59
C LEU A 31 3.86 12.44 -13.89
N ASN A 32 2.66 12.36 -14.48
CA ASN A 32 2.37 11.67 -15.73
C ASN A 32 2.89 10.22 -15.75
N LYS A 33 2.73 9.51 -14.63
CA LYS A 33 3.16 8.11 -14.49
C LYS A 33 2.03 7.16 -14.83
N ARG A 34 2.38 6.03 -15.43
CA ARG A 34 1.47 4.90 -15.61
C ARG A 34 1.39 4.15 -14.28
N VAL A 35 0.24 4.24 -13.62
CA VAL A 35 0.05 3.67 -12.28
C VAL A 35 -1.01 2.58 -12.33
N LEU A 36 -0.65 1.40 -11.82
CA LEU A 36 -1.59 0.35 -11.45
C LEU A 36 -1.80 0.39 -9.94
N TYR A 37 -3.05 0.32 -9.52
CA TYR A 37 -3.45 0.19 -8.13
C TYR A 37 -4.06 -1.19 -7.91
N ILE A 38 -3.63 -1.89 -6.86
CA ILE A 38 -4.17 -3.20 -6.49
C ILE A 38 -4.63 -3.11 -5.04
N ASP A 39 -5.93 -3.31 -4.82
CA ASP A 39 -6.52 -3.33 -3.48
C ASP A 39 -6.43 -4.75 -2.89
N LEU A 40 -5.58 -4.91 -1.87
CA LEU A 40 -5.37 -6.19 -1.19
C LEU A 40 -5.91 -6.16 0.24
N ASP A 41 -6.70 -5.15 0.62
CA ASP A 41 -7.45 -5.14 1.86
C ASP A 41 -8.81 -5.81 1.65
N PRO A 42 -9.16 -6.90 2.36
CA PRO A 42 -10.50 -7.50 2.29
C PRO A 42 -11.65 -6.49 2.55
N GLN A 43 -11.38 -5.35 3.20
CA GLN A 43 -12.38 -4.30 3.39
C GLN A 43 -12.73 -3.52 2.12
N CYS A 44 -11.97 -3.66 1.03
CA CYS A 44 -12.24 -3.08 -0.28
C CYS A 44 -12.43 -1.55 -0.29
N ASN A 45 -11.84 -0.84 0.68
CA ASN A 45 -12.00 0.60 0.84
C ASN A 45 -11.42 1.38 -0.34
N ALA A 46 -10.28 0.93 -0.89
CA ALA A 46 -9.66 1.60 -2.03
C ALA A 46 -10.48 1.36 -3.30
N THR A 47 -11.00 0.14 -3.45
CA THR A 47 -11.88 -0.23 -4.54
C THR A 47 -13.12 0.65 -4.59
N LEU A 48 -13.83 0.77 -3.46
CA LEU A 48 -15.01 1.64 -3.38
C LEU A 48 -14.66 3.11 -3.66
N LEU A 49 -13.53 3.59 -3.13
CA LEU A 49 -13.11 4.97 -3.32
C LEU A 49 -12.76 5.29 -4.79
N ILE A 50 -12.05 4.38 -5.47
CA ILE A 50 -11.55 4.62 -6.84
C ILE A 50 -12.62 4.29 -7.89
N ALA A 51 -13.27 3.13 -7.79
CA ALA A 51 -14.25 2.67 -8.78
C ALA A 51 -15.62 3.35 -8.63
N GLY A 52 -15.98 3.70 -7.39
CA GLY A 52 -17.28 4.25 -7.03
C GLY A 52 -18.38 3.21 -6.84
N GLU A 53 -19.43 3.65 -6.13
CA GLU A 53 -20.51 2.78 -5.66
C GLU A 53 -21.23 2.08 -6.81
N ASP A 54 -21.63 2.82 -7.85
CA ASP A 54 -22.34 2.24 -9.01
C ASP A 54 -21.54 1.09 -9.66
N ARG A 55 -20.25 1.30 -9.90
CA ARG A 55 -19.40 0.28 -10.54
C ARG A 55 -19.17 -0.92 -9.62
N VAL A 56 -19.02 -0.68 -8.32
CA VAL A 56 -18.93 -1.74 -7.31
C VAL A 56 -20.26 -2.52 -7.24
N THR A 57 -21.40 -1.86 -7.22
CA THR A 57 -22.72 -2.52 -7.24
C THR A 57 -22.91 -3.36 -8.51
N GLU A 58 -22.44 -2.89 -9.66
CA GLU A 58 -22.43 -3.66 -10.90
C GLU A 58 -21.57 -4.92 -10.75
N CYS A 59 -20.28 -4.76 -10.41
CA CYS A 59 -19.28 -5.84 -10.47
C CYS A 59 -19.38 -6.88 -9.33
N TYR A 60 -20.02 -6.57 -8.21
CA TYR A 60 -20.11 -7.52 -7.08
C TYR A 60 -21.53 -8.04 -6.83
N TRP A 61 -22.57 -7.35 -7.32
CA TRP A 61 -23.97 -7.72 -7.03
C TRP A 61 -24.81 -7.91 -8.29
N SER A 62 -24.77 -6.96 -9.23
CA SER A 62 -25.72 -6.95 -10.34
C SER A 62 -25.34 -7.93 -11.44
N ASP A 63 -24.05 -8.02 -11.74
CA ASP A 63 -23.48 -8.93 -12.74
C ASP A 63 -22.05 -9.34 -12.34
N PRO A 64 -21.90 -10.19 -11.31
CA PRO A 64 -20.59 -10.52 -10.73
C PRO A 64 -19.67 -11.28 -11.69
N ASP A 65 -20.23 -11.96 -12.70
CA ASP A 65 -19.45 -12.68 -13.71
C ASP A 65 -18.92 -11.75 -14.83
N SER A 66 -19.41 -10.51 -14.90
CA SER A 66 -19.01 -9.52 -15.93
C SER A 66 -17.61 -8.96 -15.73
N TYR A 67 -17.03 -9.11 -14.53
CA TYR A 67 -15.80 -8.42 -14.18
C TYR A 67 -14.99 -9.19 -13.14
N LYS A 68 -13.73 -9.47 -13.46
CA LYS A 68 -12.81 -10.19 -12.56
C LYS A 68 -12.23 -9.25 -11.52
N THR A 69 -12.30 -9.67 -10.27
CA THR A 69 -11.60 -9.02 -9.16
C THR A 69 -10.34 -9.80 -8.81
N ILE A 70 -9.62 -9.36 -7.77
CA ILE A 70 -8.45 -10.08 -7.26
C ILE A 70 -8.77 -11.52 -6.87
N ILE A 71 -10.02 -11.84 -6.46
CA ILE A 71 -10.37 -13.20 -6.05
C ILE A 71 -10.32 -14.19 -7.21
N ASP A 72 -10.67 -13.75 -8.43
CA ASP A 72 -10.64 -14.58 -9.63
C ASP A 72 -9.20 -14.91 -10.07
N ILE A 73 -8.27 -14.01 -9.74
CA ILE A 73 -6.83 -14.20 -9.94
C ILE A 73 -6.29 -15.26 -8.97
N VAL A 74 -6.64 -15.14 -7.68
CA VAL A 74 -6.12 -16.02 -6.63
C VAL A 74 -7.02 -17.24 -6.35
N GLY A 75 -8.11 -17.40 -7.11
CA GLY A 75 -9.09 -18.48 -6.96
C GLY A 75 -8.49 -19.89 -6.88
N PRO A 76 -7.47 -20.24 -7.70
CA PRO A 76 -6.83 -21.56 -7.58
C PRO A 76 -6.22 -21.83 -6.20
N LEU A 77 -5.79 -20.79 -5.46
CA LEU A 77 -5.25 -20.95 -4.10
C LEU A 77 -6.31 -21.47 -3.10
N LEU A 78 -7.62 -21.24 -3.35
CA LEU A 78 -8.70 -21.72 -2.49
C LEU A 78 -8.83 -23.24 -2.47
N VAL A 79 -8.44 -23.88 -3.58
CA VAL A 79 -8.46 -25.34 -3.79
C VAL A 79 -7.07 -25.96 -3.67
N ASP A 80 -6.16 -25.28 -2.95
CA ASP A 80 -4.77 -25.66 -2.68
C ASP A 80 -3.83 -25.67 -3.91
N GLU A 81 -4.27 -25.13 -5.05
CA GLU A 81 -3.46 -25.12 -6.26
C GLU A 81 -2.46 -23.95 -6.26
N PRO A 82 -1.13 -24.21 -6.38
CA PRO A 82 -0.08 -23.21 -6.24
C PRO A 82 0.10 -22.29 -7.46
N SER A 83 -0.97 -22.05 -8.21
CA SER A 83 -0.98 -21.19 -9.40
C SER A 83 -1.97 -20.04 -9.21
N ILE A 84 -1.92 -19.07 -10.12
CA ILE A 84 -2.91 -17.99 -10.22
C ILE A 84 -3.44 -17.91 -11.65
N ASN A 85 -4.61 -17.30 -11.81
CA ASN A 85 -5.10 -16.92 -13.12
C ASN A 85 -4.44 -15.60 -13.55
N PHE A 86 -3.84 -15.60 -14.74
CA PHE A 86 -3.20 -14.40 -15.31
C PHE A 86 -4.14 -13.57 -16.18
N ASP A 87 -5.38 -14.02 -16.36
CA ASP A 87 -6.42 -13.23 -16.99
C ASP A 87 -7.00 -12.22 -15.98
N VAL A 88 -6.71 -10.94 -16.21
CA VAL A 88 -6.92 -9.85 -15.25
C VAL A 88 -7.74 -8.75 -15.90
N ASP A 89 -8.83 -8.38 -15.24
CA ASP A 89 -9.54 -7.15 -15.55
C ASP A 89 -8.99 -5.98 -14.71
N ALA A 90 -8.87 -4.82 -15.34
CA ALA A 90 -8.53 -3.58 -14.66
C ALA A 90 -9.46 -2.44 -15.09
N ILE A 91 -9.98 -1.69 -14.12
CA ILE A 91 -10.72 -0.46 -14.39
C ILE A 91 -9.68 0.53 -14.89
N ILE A 92 -9.69 0.80 -16.18
CA ILE A 92 -8.71 1.66 -16.81
C ILE A 92 -8.84 3.11 -16.34
N LYS A 93 -7.70 3.81 -16.29
CA LYS A 93 -7.58 5.19 -15.78
C LYS A 93 -8.59 6.22 -16.29
N LYS A 94 -9.15 6.02 -17.49
CA LYS A 94 -10.12 6.95 -18.08
C LYS A 94 -11.53 6.82 -17.46
N ASN A 95 -11.78 5.71 -16.77
CA ASN A 95 -13.08 5.38 -16.17
C ASN A 95 -13.14 5.68 -14.66
N ASN A 96 -12.13 6.33 -14.09
CA ASN A 96 -12.14 6.78 -12.70
C ASN A 96 -11.46 8.14 -12.53
N ARG A 97 -11.83 8.87 -11.47
CA ARG A 97 -11.33 10.24 -11.22
C ARG A 97 -9.89 10.28 -10.69
N PHE A 98 -9.34 9.16 -10.21
CA PHE A 98 -7.97 9.08 -9.73
C PHE A 98 -6.94 9.00 -10.86
N GLY A 99 -7.39 8.63 -12.07
CA GLY A 99 -6.53 8.51 -13.24
C GLY A 99 -5.57 7.33 -13.17
N VAL A 100 -5.94 6.24 -12.48
CA VAL A 100 -5.10 5.03 -12.32
C VAL A 100 -5.80 3.81 -12.90
N ASP A 101 -5.05 2.80 -13.35
CA ASP A 101 -5.66 1.50 -13.59
C ASP A 101 -5.87 0.80 -12.24
N LEU A 102 -6.99 0.10 -12.05
CA LEU A 102 -7.34 -0.54 -10.78
C LEU A 102 -7.67 -2.02 -10.96
N ILE A 103 -6.97 -2.90 -10.24
CA ILE A 103 -7.44 -4.27 -9.93
C ILE A 103 -8.23 -4.20 -8.63
N MET A 104 -9.51 -4.56 -8.70
CA MET A 104 -10.45 -4.47 -7.60
C MET A 104 -10.17 -5.53 -6.53
N GLY A 105 -10.31 -5.14 -5.26
CA GLY A 105 -10.21 -6.04 -4.10
C GLY A 105 -11.39 -7.01 -4.03
N HIS A 106 -11.43 -7.87 -3.02
CA HIS A 106 -12.64 -8.68 -2.77
C HIS A 106 -12.74 -9.07 -1.30
N PRO A 107 -13.94 -9.05 -0.67
CA PRO A 107 -14.11 -9.45 0.73
C PRO A 107 -13.60 -10.86 1.06
N ASN A 108 -13.77 -11.80 0.13
CA ASN A 108 -13.30 -13.19 0.26
C ASN A 108 -11.77 -13.34 0.22
N LEU A 109 -10.99 -12.27 0.05
CA LEU A 109 -9.54 -12.31 0.31
C LEU A 109 -9.22 -12.79 1.73
N SER A 110 -10.16 -12.66 2.68
CA SER A 110 -10.03 -13.23 4.03
C SER A 110 -9.82 -14.76 3.99
N GLU A 111 -10.48 -15.48 3.08
CA GLU A 111 -10.32 -16.94 2.94
C GLU A 111 -8.94 -17.30 2.36
N ILE A 112 -8.44 -16.45 1.45
CA ILE A 112 -7.09 -16.58 0.88
C ILE A 112 -6.04 -16.38 1.98
N GLU A 113 -6.28 -15.45 2.92
CA GLU A 113 -5.38 -15.24 4.06
C GLU A 113 -5.22 -16.53 4.89
N ASP A 114 -6.32 -17.24 5.18
CA ASP A 114 -6.28 -18.51 5.90
C ASP A 114 -5.46 -19.57 5.15
N ARG A 115 -5.72 -19.76 3.85
CA ARG A 115 -4.97 -20.70 2.98
C ARG A 115 -3.48 -20.37 2.92
N LEU A 116 -3.14 -19.09 2.80
CA LEU A 116 -1.75 -18.65 2.83
C LEU A 116 -1.13 -18.90 4.21
N GLY A 117 -1.89 -18.77 5.30
CA GLY A 117 -1.45 -19.07 6.65
C GLY A 117 -0.95 -20.52 6.79
N GLU A 118 -1.70 -21.48 6.25
CA GLU A 118 -1.32 -22.88 6.19
C GLU A 118 -0.04 -23.10 5.36
N ALA A 119 0.08 -22.42 4.22
CA ALA A 119 1.28 -22.47 3.38
C ALA A 119 2.52 -21.93 4.12
N TRP A 120 2.38 -20.83 4.86
CA TRP A 120 3.48 -20.20 5.60
C TRP A 120 4.13 -21.10 6.65
N VAL A 121 3.41 -22.10 7.17
CA VAL A 121 3.98 -23.10 8.10
C VAL A 121 5.05 -23.96 7.40
N LYS A 122 4.87 -24.24 6.11
CA LYS A 122 5.74 -25.12 5.31
C LYS A 122 6.90 -24.37 4.64
N VAL A 123 6.80 -23.04 4.50
CA VAL A 123 7.82 -22.18 3.86
C VAL A 123 9.23 -22.43 4.40
N PRO A 124 9.51 -22.43 5.73
CA PRO A 124 10.87 -22.63 6.24
C PRO A 124 11.51 -23.97 5.85
N GLY A 125 10.70 -24.98 5.50
CA GLY A 125 11.16 -26.28 5.04
C GLY A 125 11.56 -26.32 3.56
N GLY A 126 11.38 -25.22 2.81
CA GLY A 126 11.63 -25.19 1.37
C GLY A 126 10.54 -25.86 0.54
N ASP A 127 9.34 -26.02 1.10
CA ASP A 127 8.21 -26.65 0.38
C ASP A 127 7.85 -25.84 -0.88
N VAL A 128 7.95 -26.50 -2.03
CA VAL A 128 7.77 -25.87 -3.35
C VAL A 128 6.37 -25.31 -3.49
N GLY A 129 5.34 -26.05 -3.09
CA GLY A 129 3.95 -25.62 -3.20
C GLY A 129 3.68 -24.39 -2.34
N ALA A 130 4.20 -24.38 -1.11
CA ALA A 130 4.10 -23.25 -0.20
C ALA A 130 4.80 -22.00 -0.72
N LEU A 131 6.04 -22.12 -1.19
CA LEU A 131 6.79 -20.98 -1.75
C LEU A 131 6.11 -20.41 -3.00
N ARG A 132 5.55 -21.27 -3.86
CA ARG A 132 4.74 -20.82 -5.00
C ARG A 132 3.49 -20.07 -4.54
N LYS A 133 2.72 -20.64 -3.60
CA LYS A 133 1.53 -19.98 -3.04
C LYS A 133 1.86 -18.64 -2.42
N THR A 134 2.90 -18.52 -1.61
CA THR A 134 3.26 -17.23 -0.96
C THR A 134 3.85 -16.20 -1.92
N ASN A 135 4.32 -16.61 -3.11
CA ASN A 135 4.82 -15.73 -4.17
C ASN A 135 3.76 -15.37 -5.22
N TRP A 136 2.48 -15.70 -5.01
CA TRP A 136 1.40 -15.40 -5.96
C TRP A 136 1.40 -13.93 -6.41
N CYS A 137 1.61 -13.00 -5.48
CA CYS A 137 1.58 -11.57 -5.77
C CYS A 137 2.79 -11.18 -6.63
N ASN A 138 3.95 -11.79 -6.41
CA ASN A 138 5.14 -11.57 -7.24
C ASN A 138 4.91 -12.07 -8.68
N ALA A 139 4.27 -13.24 -8.83
CA ALA A 139 3.91 -13.76 -10.15
C ALA A 139 2.94 -12.81 -10.88
N LEU A 140 1.93 -12.30 -10.18
CA LEU A 140 0.98 -11.32 -10.73
C LEU A 140 1.70 -10.04 -11.20
N VAL A 141 2.41 -9.35 -10.31
CA VAL A 141 3.04 -8.05 -10.65
C VAL A 141 4.12 -8.19 -11.71
N SER A 142 4.83 -9.33 -11.75
CA SER A 142 5.83 -9.62 -12.78
C SER A 142 5.19 -9.80 -14.15
N SER A 143 4.00 -10.40 -14.23
CA SER A 143 3.31 -10.65 -15.50
C SER A 143 2.73 -9.40 -16.17
N ILE A 144 2.40 -8.36 -15.39
CA ILE A 144 1.77 -7.12 -15.89
C ILE A 144 2.66 -5.87 -15.76
N GLY A 145 3.81 -5.98 -15.09
CA GLY A 145 4.62 -4.85 -14.65
C GLY A 145 5.25 -4.00 -15.75
N ASP A 146 5.36 -4.48 -16.99
CA ASP A 146 5.96 -3.68 -18.08
C ASP A 146 5.03 -2.58 -18.63
N LYS A 147 3.73 -2.67 -18.33
CA LYS A 147 2.74 -1.66 -18.72
C LYS A 147 2.76 -0.42 -17.83
N TYR A 148 3.42 -0.49 -16.67
CA TYR A 148 3.35 0.51 -15.61
C TYR A 148 4.73 1.03 -15.21
N ASP A 149 4.76 2.26 -14.68
CA ASP A 149 5.94 2.82 -14.02
C ASP A 149 5.92 2.50 -12.53
N TYR A 150 4.72 2.49 -11.93
CA TYR A 150 4.48 2.17 -10.52
C TYR A 150 3.30 1.21 -10.37
N ILE A 151 3.44 0.25 -9.45
CA ILE A 151 2.35 -0.57 -8.94
C ILE A 151 2.20 -0.25 -7.46
N ILE A 152 1.01 0.17 -7.05
CA ILE A 152 0.66 0.47 -5.66
C ILE A 152 -0.14 -0.69 -5.09
N LEU A 153 0.31 -1.25 -3.98
CA LEU A 153 -0.41 -2.28 -3.23
C LEU A 153 -0.99 -1.67 -1.95
N ASP A 154 -2.33 -1.62 -1.82
CA ASP A 154 -3.00 -1.16 -0.59
C ASP A 154 -3.22 -2.35 0.34
N LEU A 155 -2.56 -2.33 1.50
CA LEU A 155 -2.60 -3.44 2.44
C LEU A 155 -3.51 -3.14 3.64
N GLY A 156 -4.26 -4.16 4.06
CA GLY A 156 -5.07 -4.11 5.27
C GLY A 156 -4.25 -4.00 6.56
N PRO A 157 -4.89 -3.76 7.71
CA PRO A 157 -4.20 -3.62 9.00
C PRO A 157 -3.65 -4.93 9.58
N SER A 158 -3.93 -6.07 8.96
CA SER A 158 -3.49 -7.40 9.43
C SER A 158 -1.96 -7.53 9.43
N LEU A 159 -1.42 -8.32 10.36
CA LEU A 159 -0.03 -8.83 10.32
C LEU A 159 -0.01 -10.29 9.85
N GLY A 160 -0.93 -10.65 8.96
CA GLY A 160 -1.11 -12.00 8.46
C GLY A 160 -0.35 -12.30 7.17
N SER A 161 -0.70 -13.45 6.61
CA SER A 161 -0.05 -14.13 5.47
C SER A 161 -0.24 -13.42 4.14
N LEU A 162 -1.39 -12.77 3.92
CA LEU A 162 -1.69 -11.99 2.72
C LEU A 162 -0.72 -10.82 2.58
N ASN A 163 -0.56 -10.03 3.65
CA ASN A 163 0.37 -8.90 3.69
C ASN A 163 1.83 -9.32 3.51
N ARG A 164 2.24 -10.49 4.03
CA ARG A 164 3.59 -11.02 3.77
C ARG A 164 3.79 -11.30 2.29
N SER A 165 2.81 -11.90 1.63
CA SER A 165 2.87 -12.24 0.19
C SER A 165 2.97 -10.98 -0.69
N ALA A 166 2.20 -9.93 -0.34
CA ALA A 166 2.29 -8.64 -1.01
C ALA A 166 3.65 -7.95 -0.79
N LEU A 167 4.20 -8.04 0.43
CA LEU A 167 5.51 -7.50 0.74
C LEU A 167 6.67 -8.27 0.08
N ILE A 168 6.55 -9.58 -0.14
CA ILE A 168 7.51 -10.35 -0.96
C ILE A 168 7.60 -9.76 -2.38
N ALA A 169 6.44 -9.41 -2.96
CA ALA A 169 6.34 -8.83 -4.30
C ALA A 169 6.81 -7.37 -4.38
N SER A 170 6.93 -6.69 -3.24
CA SER A 170 7.20 -5.25 -3.18
C SER A 170 8.68 -4.94 -3.25
N ASP A 171 9.04 -3.94 -4.04
CA ASP A 171 10.38 -3.33 -4.00
C ASP A 171 10.53 -2.44 -2.77
N TYR A 172 9.44 -1.75 -2.44
CA TYR A 172 9.41 -0.72 -1.41
C TYR A 172 8.15 -0.77 -0.57
N PHE A 173 8.20 -0.17 0.61
CA PHE A 173 7.00 0.08 1.40
C PHE A 173 7.02 1.47 2.06
N VAL A 174 5.81 1.99 2.30
CA VAL A 174 5.53 3.23 3.02
C VAL A 174 4.62 2.89 4.20
N THR A 175 4.85 3.53 5.35
CA THR A 175 4.02 3.31 6.55
C THR A 175 3.22 4.54 6.95
N PRO A 176 1.96 4.69 6.50
CA PRO A 176 1.08 5.75 6.99
C PRO A 176 0.73 5.55 8.46
N MET A 177 0.96 6.55 9.31
CA MET A 177 0.84 6.44 10.77
C MET A 177 0.11 7.63 11.38
N SER A 178 -0.50 7.46 12.55
CA SER A 178 -0.94 8.58 13.40
C SER A 178 0.13 8.91 14.44
N ILE A 179 0.26 10.18 14.86
CA ILE A 179 1.24 10.55 15.89
C ILE A 179 0.58 10.42 17.28
N ASP A 180 0.67 9.21 17.84
CA ASP A 180 0.25 8.90 19.20
C ASP A 180 1.06 7.75 19.79
N ILE A 181 0.93 7.54 21.11
CA ILE A 181 1.73 6.55 21.84
C ILE A 181 1.51 5.11 21.33
N PHE A 182 0.32 4.77 20.85
CA PHE A 182 0.05 3.43 20.32
C PHE A 182 0.72 3.19 18.97
N SER A 183 0.96 4.25 18.19
CA SER A 183 1.72 4.13 16.94
C SER A 183 3.18 3.77 17.18
N ILE A 184 3.78 4.18 18.30
CA ILE A 184 5.12 3.73 18.69
C ILE A 184 5.13 2.21 18.97
N VAL A 185 4.10 1.71 19.66
CA VAL A 185 3.92 0.25 19.84
C VAL A 185 3.74 -0.44 18.49
N GLY A 186 3.02 0.19 17.55
CA GLY A 186 2.88 -0.26 16.16
C GLY A 186 4.21 -0.47 15.46
N LEU A 187 5.12 0.52 15.51
CA LEU A 187 6.46 0.42 14.91
C LEU A 187 7.24 -0.79 15.42
N ARG A 188 7.23 -1.00 16.75
CA ARG A 188 7.88 -2.17 17.37
C ARG A 188 7.29 -3.48 16.89
N ASN A 189 5.96 -3.56 16.76
CA ASN A 189 5.28 -4.76 16.30
C ASN A 189 5.59 -5.06 14.83
N ILE A 190 5.60 -4.04 13.97
CA ILE A 190 5.98 -4.18 12.56
C ILE A 190 7.41 -4.68 12.43
N SER A 191 8.37 -4.07 13.16
CA SER A 191 9.77 -4.51 13.11
C SER A 191 9.93 -5.98 13.49
N ARG A 192 9.34 -6.41 14.61
CA ARG A 192 9.42 -7.80 15.08
C ARG A 192 8.77 -8.77 14.10
N TRP A 193 7.65 -8.36 13.52
CA TRP A 193 6.95 -9.16 12.52
C TRP A 193 7.80 -9.34 11.26
N LEU A 194 8.34 -8.26 10.69
CA LEU A 194 9.27 -8.31 9.55
C LEU A 194 10.47 -9.23 9.84
N ASP A 195 11.10 -9.09 11.01
CA ASP A 195 12.24 -9.91 11.42
C ASP A 195 11.90 -11.41 11.50
N ASP A 196 10.72 -11.76 11.98
CA ASP A 196 10.30 -13.15 12.14
C ASP A 196 10.06 -13.83 10.79
N TRP A 197 9.26 -13.22 9.93
CA TRP A 197 8.87 -13.87 8.68
C TRP A 197 9.95 -13.77 7.60
N ASN A 198 10.76 -12.70 7.55
CA ASN A 198 11.89 -12.62 6.61
C ASN A 198 12.87 -13.77 6.86
N ARG A 199 13.25 -14.03 8.13
CA ARG A 199 14.12 -15.17 8.48
C ARG A 199 13.51 -16.53 8.15
N LYS A 200 12.19 -16.66 8.20
CA LYS A 200 11.47 -17.89 7.80
C LYS A 200 11.49 -18.07 6.29
N TYR A 201 11.28 -16.98 5.55
CA TYR A 201 11.33 -16.96 4.09
C TYR A 201 12.75 -17.25 3.57
N ASP A 202 13.77 -16.58 4.10
CA ASP A 202 15.17 -16.78 3.70
C ASP A 202 15.61 -18.24 3.89
N ARG A 203 15.22 -18.87 5.00
CA ARG A 203 15.46 -20.30 5.22
C ARG A 203 14.77 -21.18 4.16
N GLY A 204 13.52 -20.85 3.83
CA GLY A 204 12.77 -21.57 2.81
C GLY A 204 13.41 -21.46 1.42
N VAL A 205 13.82 -20.25 1.05
CA VAL A 205 14.52 -19.99 -0.21
C VAL A 205 15.85 -20.72 -0.26
N ASN A 206 16.67 -20.67 0.79
CA ASN A 206 17.96 -21.38 0.81
C ASN A 206 17.77 -22.90 0.64
N ASN A 207 16.81 -23.49 1.35
CA ASN A 207 16.48 -24.91 1.21
C ASN A 207 15.97 -25.26 -0.20
N LEU A 208 15.20 -24.37 -0.83
CA LEU A 208 14.76 -24.55 -2.22
C LEU A 208 15.94 -24.45 -3.19
N SER A 209 16.87 -23.51 -2.96
CA SER A 209 18.06 -23.34 -3.77
C SER A 209 18.96 -24.58 -3.76
N ASP A 210 19.08 -25.25 -2.62
CA ASP A 210 19.88 -26.46 -2.48
C ASP A 210 19.27 -27.67 -3.23
N THR A 211 17.94 -27.69 -3.40
CA THR A 211 17.22 -28.85 -3.94
C THR A 211 16.69 -28.65 -5.36
N HIS A 212 16.20 -27.47 -5.70
CA HIS A 212 15.52 -27.14 -6.96
C HIS A 212 15.80 -25.69 -7.42
N PRO A 213 17.06 -25.31 -7.72
CA PRO A 213 17.42 -23.92 -8.04
C PRO A 213 16.70 -23.37 -9.29
N ASN A 214 16.31 -24.22 -10.24
CA ASN A 214 15.58 -23.77 -11.44
C ASN A 214 14.14 -23.32 -11.16
N TYR A 215 13.59 -23.60 -9.98
CA TYR A 215 12.20 -23.27 -9.65
C TYR A 215 11.97 -21.80 -9.35
N PHE A 216 13.02 -21.04 -9.03
CA PHE A 216 12.92 -19.59 -8.86
C PHE A 216 12.44 -18.89 -10.12
N SER A 217 13.12 -19.14 -11.24
CA SER A 217 12.75 -18.57 -12.54
C SER A 217 11.48 -19.20 -13.11
N THR A 218 11.29 -20.51 -12.92
CA THR A 218 10.13 -21.24 -13.46
C THR A 218 8.81 -20.78 -12.86
N TYR A 219 8.77 -20.53 -11.55
CA TYR A 219 7.55 -20.17 -10.83
C TYR A 219 7.55 -18.74 -10.29
N LEU A 220 8.50 -17.91 -10.72
CA LEU A 220 8.65 -16.53 -10.28
C LEU A 220 8.72 -16.41 -8.75
N ILE A 221 9.45 -17.32 -8.09
CA ILE A 221 9.70 -17.26 -6.65
C ILE A 221 10.84 -16.27 -6.42
N LYS A 222 10.66 -15.32 -5.50
CA LYS A 222 11.71 -14.36 -5.13
C LYS A 222 12.81 -15.03 -4.32
N GLU A 223 14.04 -14.98 -4.83
CA GLU A 223 15.25 -15.43 -4.13
C GLU A 223 15.66 -14.50 -2.97
N SER A 224 15.21 -13.25 -3.01
CA SER A 224 15.44 -12.30 -1.93
C SER A 224 14.31 -11.30 -1.87
N ILE A 225 14.04 -10.80 -0.66
CA ILE A 225 12.98 -9.83 -0.42
C ILE A 225 13.59 -8.43 -0.36
N ASN A 226 13.14 -7.54 -1.24
CA ASN A 226 13.65 -6.18 -1.37
C ASN A 226 13.30 -5.30 -0.15
N ILE A 227 12.20 -5.58 0.54
CA ILE A 227 11.74 -4.78 1.70
C ILE A 227 12.72 -4.79 2.88
N SER A 228 13.64 -5.76 2.93
CA SER A 228 14.73 -5.80 3.93
C SER A 228 15.57 -4.51 3.89
N SER A 229 15.56 -3.81 2.75
CA SER A 229 16.09 -2.45 2.57
C SER A 229 15.16 -1.63 1.65
N GLY A 230 13.85 -1.69 1.89
CA GLY A 230 12.83 -1.08 1.01
C GLY A 230 11.91 -0.04 1.67
N CYS A 231 12.12 0.30 2.94
CA CYS A 231 11.33 1.32 3.61
C CYS A 231 11.64 2.71 3.03
N LEU A 232 10.66 3.32 2.37
CA LEU A 232 10.79 4.68 1.81
C LEU A 232 10.52 5.77 2.85
N GLY A 233 9.91 5.40 3.98
CA GLY A 233 9.53 6.33 5.03
C GLY A 233 8.08 6.19 5.46
N TYR A 234 7.60 7.23 6.15
CA TYR A 234 6.27 7.27 6.75
C TYR A 234 5.59 8.60 6.49
N THR A 235 4.26 8.58 6.49
CA THR A 235 3.44 9.79 6.59
C THR A 235 2.84 9.85 7.98
N SER A 236 2.52 11.06 8.43
CA SER A 236 1.95 11.27 9.75
C SER A 236 0.60 11.96 9.68
N GLN A 237 -0.43 11.39 10.29
CA GLN A 237 -1.70 12.07 10.50
C GLN A 237 -1.64 12.95 11.76
N ALA A 238 -1.81 14.26 11.57
CA ALA A 238 -1.78 15.23 12.67
C ALA A 238 -3.17 15.43 13.29
N TYR A 239 -3.28 15.21 14.60
CA TYR A 239 -4.55 15.30 15.32
C TYR A 239 -5.04 16.75 15.46
N HIS A 240 -4.20 17.72 15.86
CA HIS A 240 -4.56 19.15 15.92
C HIS A 240 -3.34 20.08 15.86
N ALA A 241 -3.11 20.77 14.73
CA ALA A 241 -2.25 21.95 14.69
C ALA A 241 -3.08 23.20 15.01
N ARG A 242 -2.68 24.00 16.00
CA ARG A 242 -3.34 25.29 16.28
C ARG A 242 -2.89 26.31 15.24
N LYS A 243 -3.84 27.12 14.73
CA LYS A 243 -3.52 28.29 13.89
C LYS A 243 -3.00 29.41 14.79
N ASN A 244 -1.88 30.01 14.42
CA ASN A 244 -1.41 31.27 14.98
C ASN A 244 -2.27 32.44 14.47
N LYS A 245 -2.09 33.64 15.05
CA LYS A 245 -2.80 34.87 14.65
C LYS A 245 -2.62 35.22 13.17
N ASP A 246 -1.52 34.79 12.55
CA ASP A 246 -1.20 35.02 11.14
C ASP A 246 -1.69 33.89 10.20
N GLY A 247 -2.46 32.91 10.72
CA GLY A 247 -3.00 31.81 9.93
C GLY A 247 -2.08 30.59 9.78
N ASP A 248 -0.80 30.72 10.15
CA ASP A 248 0.17 29.63 10.14
C ASP A 248 -0.18 28.54 11.17
N ARG A 249 -0.24 27.30 10.73
CA ARG A 249 -0.43 26.13 11.60
C ARG A 249 0.92 25.80 12.25
N ARG A 250 1.11 26.16 13.52
CA ARG A 250 2.26 25.66 14.29
C ARG A 250 1.85 24.45 15.12
N PRO A 251 2.66 23.37 15.10
CA PRO A 251 2.47 22.27 16.03
C PRO A 251 2.61 22.77 17.47
N THR A 252 1.87 22.18 18.40
CA THR A 252 2.05 22.49 19.82
C THR A 252 3.38 21.92 20.30
N LYS A 253 4.02 22.52 21.32
CA LYS A 253 5.24 21.94 21.93
C LYS A 253 5.07 20.47 22.32
N ALA A 254 3.88 20.08 22.77
CA ALA A 254 3.56 18.69 23.07
C ALA A 254 3.58 17.78 21.82
N PHE A 255 3.05 18.27 20.68
CA PHE A 255 3.10 17.56 19.41
C PHE A 255 4.55 17.44 18.90
N GLU A 256 5.34 18.51 18.98
CA GLU A 256 6.77 18.49 18.59
C GLU A 256 7.55 17.44 19.40
N SER A 257 7.32 17.37 20.72
CA SER A 257 7.94 16.35 21.57
C SER A 257 7.54 14.93 21.17
N ILE A 258 6.27 14.68 20.88
CA ILE A 258 5.80 13.35 20.46
C ILE A 258 6.32 13.01 19.06
N LEU A 259 6.38 13.98 18.16
CA LEU A 259 6.93 13.79 16.81
C LEU A 259 8.41 13.39 16.87
N LYS A 260 9.21 14.09 17.68
CA LYS A 260 10.62 13.75 17.89
C LYS A 260 10.79 12.35 18.47
N LEU A 261 9.99 12.01 19.49
CA LEU A 261 9.98 10.66 20.05
C LEU A 261 9.60 9.62 18.99
N PHE A 262 8.63 9.92 18.14
CA PHE A 262 8.21 9.05 17.05
C PHE A 262 9.34 8.84 16.03
N GLU A 263 10.02 9.90 15.60
CA GLU A 263 11.19 9.85 14.71
C GLU A 263 12.30 8.95 15.27
N GLU A 264 12.62 9.12 16.54
CA GLU A 264 13.64 8.30 17.24
C GLU A 264 13.22 6.81 17.27
N ASN A 265 11.94 6.52 17.55
CA ASN A 265 11.43 5.16 17.57
C ASN A 265 11.31 4.56 16.15
N PHE A 266 10.94 5.36 15.15
CA PHE A 266 10.91 4.93 13.75
C PHE A 266 12.30 4.50 13.31
N LYS A 267 13.31 5.32 13.61
CA LYS A 267 14.71 4.97 13.31
C LYS A 267 15.15 3.71 14.05
N THR A 268 14.78 3.57 15.32
CA THR A 268 15.14 2.41 16.14
C THR A 268 14.54 1.11 15.60
N TYR A 269 13.26 1.12 15.21
CA TYR A 269 12.54 -0.11 14.84
C TYR A 269 12.54 -0.36 13.32
N LEU A 270 12.31 0.67 12.52
CA LEU A 270 12.20 0.55 11.06
C LEU A 270 13.40 1.11 10.29
N GLY A 271 14.31 1.83 10.95
CA GLY A 271 15.47 2.45 10.29
C GLY A 271 16.38 1.45 9.59
N LYS A 272 16.54 0.23 10.11
CA LYS A 272 17.32 -0.84 9.46
C LYS A 272 16.73 -1.34 8.14
N TYR A 273 15.44 -1.09 7.90
CA TYR A 273 14.76 -1.43 6.65
C TYR A 273 14.77 -0.27 5.65
N SER A 274 15.30 0.91 6.02
CA SER A 274 15.32 2.08 5.14
C SER A 274 15.99 1.75 3.82
N ALA A 275 15.42 2.24 2.72
CA ALA A 275 16.08 2.07 1.44
C ALA A 275 17.44 2.79 1.44
N PRO A 276 18.44 2.24 0.73
CA PRO A 276 19.78 2.81 0.71
C PRO A 276 19.78 4.29 0.32
N ASN A 277 20.71 5.06 0.89
CA ASN A 277 20.94 6.47 0.58
C ASN A 277 19.76 7.43 0.87
N ILE A 278 18.72 6.99 1.60
CA ILE A 278 17.72 7.91 2.14
C ILE A 278 18.26 8.55 3.41
N GLU A 279 18.42 9.88 3.38
CA GLU A 279 18.76 10.64 4.57
C GLU A 279 17.62 10.58 5.62
N ASN A 280 17.96 10.57 6.91
CA ASN A 280 16.94 10.46 7.99
C ASN A 280 15.81 11.51 7.86
N GLN A 281 16.15 12.74 7.46
CA GLN A 281 15.18 13.82 7.25
C GLN A 281 14.21 13.58 6.09
N SER A 282 14.57 12.71 5.16
CA SER A 282 13.74 12.33 4.00
C SER A 282 12.83 11.13 4.30
N LEU A 283 12.93 10.52 5.50
CA LEU A 283 12.02 9.43 5.92
C LEU A 283 10.63 9.94 6.32
N MET A 284 10.51 11.19 6.76
CA MET A 284 9.21 11.84 6.91
C MET A 284 8.73 12.31 5.54
N LEU A 285 7.83 11.55 4.93
CA LEU A 285 7.32 11.85 3.58
C LEU A 285 6.35 13.03 3.58
N GLY A 286 5.64 13.26 4.69
CA GLY A 286 4.75 14.39 4.86
C GLY A 286 3.78 14.26 6.04
N VAL A 287 3.26 15.41 6.46
CA VAL A 287 2.27 15.52 7.53
C VAL A 287 0.90 15.79 6.92
N ILE A 288 -0.02 14.85 7.07
CA ILE A 288 -1.40 14.98 6.58
C ILE A 288 -2.25 15.51 7.74
N PRO A 289 -2.77 16.74 7.66
CA PRO A 289 -3.66 17.28 8.69
C PRO A 289 -5.04 16.61 8.63
N ASN A 290 -5.85 16.80 9.67
CA ASN A 290 -7.25 16.43 9.62
C ASN A 290 -7.95 17.14 8.44
N MET A 291 -8.50 16.36 7.51
CA MET A 291 -9.16 16.84 6.30
C MET A 291 -10.64 17.23 6.52
N PHE A 292 -11.15 17.10 7.76
CA PHE A 292 -12.52 17.41 8.13
C PHE A 292 -13.53 16.71 7.20
N SER A 293 -14.52 17.43 6.69
CA SER A 293 -15.53 16.93 5.76
C SER A 293 -14.98 16.53 4.40
N LEU A 294 -13.82 17.05 3.96
CA LEU A 294 -13.30 16.80 2.62
C LEU A 294 -12.95 15.33 2.39
N ALA A 295 -12.50 14.61 3.42
CA ALA A 295 -12.24 13.17 3.31
C ALA A 295 -13.54 12.39 3.03
N ALA A 296 -14.63 12.73 3.74
CA ALA A 296 -15.93 12.11 3.55
C ALA A 296 -16.53 12.46 2.18
N LEU A 297 -16.42 13.72 1.74
CA LEU A 297 -16.90 14.16 0.42
C LEU A 297 -16.14 13.46 -0.72
N ALA A 298 -14.82 13.31 -0.59
CA ALA A 298 -14.00 12.57 -1.54
C ALA A 298 -14.44 11.10 -1.65
N GLN A 299 -14.76 10.47 -0.52
CA GLN A 299 -15.27 9.10 -0.51
C GLN A 299 -16.64 8.98 -1.16
N GLN A 300 -17.58 9.86 -0.81
CA GLN A 300 -18.93 9.88 -1.38
C GLN A 300 -18.94 10.18 -2.88
N SER A 301 -17.96 10.94 -3.37
CA SER A 301 -17.89 11.39 -4.77
C SER A 301 -16.87 10.61 -5.60
N SER A 302 -16.29 9.55 -5.03
CA SER A 302 -15.27 8.69 -5.63
C SER A 302 -14.17 9.49 -6.34
N SER A 303 -13.63 10.47 -5.62
CA SER A 303 -12.73 11.50 -6.16
C SER A 303 -11.45 11.60 -5.34
N PRO A 304 -10.28 11.82 -5.96
CA PRO A 304 -9.15 12.35 -5.23
C PRO A 304 -9.51 13.74 -4.69
N ILE A 305 -8.86 14.15 -3.60
CA ILE A 305 -9.12 15.44 -2.92
C ILE A 305 -8.94 16.61 -3.90
N ARG A 306 -8.02 16.47 -4.85
CA ARG A 306 -7.67 17.51 -5.84
C ARG A 306 -8.79 17.84 -6.82
N ASP A 307 -9.61 16.84 -7.14
CA ASP A 307 -10.58 16.92 -8.23
C ASP A 307 -11.98 17.16 -7.69
N LEU A 308 -12.14 17.33 -6.37
CA LEU A 308 -13.40 17.72 -5.76
C LEU A 308 -13.91 19.03 -6.40
N LYS A 309 -15.17 19.01 -6.82
CA LYS A 309 -15.86 20.10 -7.53
C LYS A 309 -17.16 20.48 -6.82
N ALA A 310 -17.76 21.61 -7.20
CA ALA A 310 -19.01 22.11 -6.60
C ALA A 310 -20.11 21.04 -6.49
N SER A 311 -20.26 20.20 -7.53
CA SER A 311 -21.26 19.12 -7.56
C SER A 311 -21.01 18.02 -6.53
N ASP A 312 -19.79 17.93 -6.00
CA ASP A 312 -19.40 16.98 -4.95
C ASP A 312 -19.66 17.55 -3.54
N GLY A 313 -20.32 18.72 -3.44
CA GLY A 313 -20.67 19.34 -2.16
C GLY A 313 -19.58 20.24 -1.55
N ILE A 314 -18.51 20.58 -2.29
CA ILE A 314 -17.55 21.59 -1.83
C ILE A 314 -18.05 23.02 -2.12
N PHE A 315 -17.85 23.94 -1.18
CA PHE A 315 -18.27 25.34 -1.26
C PHE A 315 -17.37 26.24 -0.41
N GLY A 316 -17.32 27.54 -0.74
CA GLY A 316 -16.60 28.54 0.05
C GLY A 316 -15.14 28.16 0.36
N ALA A 317 -14.80 28.05 1.65
CA ALA A 317 -13.45 27.72 2.09
C ALA A 317 -12.99 26.28 1.75
N HIS A 318 -13.91 25.38 1.34
CA HIS A 318 -13.53 24.03 0.93
C HIS A 318 -12.59 24.03 -0.28
N TYR A 319 -12.73 24.96 -1.23
CA TYR A 319 -11.87 25.03 -2.42
C TYR A 319 -10.39 25.25 -2.07
N SER A 320 -10.11 26.21 -1.19
CA SER A 320 -8.73 26.49 -0.76
C SER A 320 -8.18 25.36 0.11
N GLN A 321 -9.01 24.73 0.95
CA GLN A 321 -8.61 23.56 1.72
C GLN A 321 -8.27 22.35 0.84
N ALA A 322 -9.10 22.03 -0.16
CA ALA A 322 -8.86 20.95 -1.10
C ALA A 322 -7.57 21.17 -1.89
N LYS A 323 -7.33 22.40 -2.37
CA LYS A 323 -6.06 22.77 -3.02
C LYS A 323 -4.87 22.52 -2.09
N ASN A 324 -4.90 23.03 -0.86
CA ASN A 324 -3.80 22.88 0.09
C ASN A 324 -3.52 21.40 0.42
N TYR A 325 -4.57 20.59 0.62
CA TYR A 325 -4.39 19.15 0.90
C TYR A 325 -3.87 18.38 -0.32
N SER A 326 -4.25 18.80 -1.52
CA SER A 326 -3.73 18.21 -2.76
C SER A 326 -2.24 18.47 -2.92
N GLU A 327 -1.78 19.67 -2.61
CA GLU A 327 -0.35 20.01 -2.62
C GLU A 327 0.44 19.13 -1.61
N ILE A 328 -0.15 18.81 -0.46
CA ILE A 328 0.48 17.88 0.51
C ILE A 328 0.64 16.48 -0.10
N PHE A 329 -0.41 15.92 -0.72
CA PHE A 329 -0.31 14.59 -1.35
C PHE A 329 0.63 14.57 -2.56
N ASP A 330 0.65 15.64 -3.37
CA ASP A 330 1.59 15.80 -4.47
C ASP A 330 3.04 15.81 -3.95
N ASN A 331 3.30 16.52 -2.85
CA ASN A 331 4.62 16.55 -2.21
C ASN A 331 5.02 15.18 -1.64
N ILE A 332 4.08 14.45 -1.02
CA ILE A 332 4.33 13.07 -0.56
C ILE A 332 4.70 12.17 -1.75
N ALA A 333 3.99 12.27 -2.87
CA ALA A 333 4.29 11.52 -4.08
C ALA A 333 5.69 11.88 -4.63
N LEU A 334 6.05 13.16 -4.67
CA LEU A 334 7.40 13.61 -5.06
C LEU A 334 8.49 13.07 -4.14
N ASN A 335 8.28 13.09 -2.82
CA ASN A 335 9.22 12.55 -1.84
C ASN A 335 9.40 11.03 -2.01
N ILE A 336 8.32 10.30 -2.29
CA ILE A 336 8.39 8.87 -2.62
C ILE A 336 9.24 8.65 -3.88
N VAL A 337 8.99 9.40 -4.96
CA VAL A 337 9.77 9.28 -6.20
C VAL A 337 11.25 9.61 -5.96
N LYS A 338 11.55 10.65 -5.18
CA LYS A 338 12.90 11.02 -4.80
C LYS A 338 13.60 9.90 -4.02
N ASN A 339 12.92 9.33 -3.03
CA ASN A 339 13.47 8.25 -2.21
C ASN A 339 13.67 6.97 -3.02
N VAL A 340 12.79 6.65 -3.96
CA VAL A 340 13.00 5.55 -4.94
C VAL A 340 14.22 5.83 -5.82
N GLY A 341 14.43 7.07 -6.26
CA GLY A 341 15.54 7.48 -7.13
C GLY A 341 16.88 7.68 -6.43
N ALA A 342 16.90 7.84 -5.10
CA ALA A 342 18.11 7.91 -4.28
C ALA A 342 18.81 6.55 -4.15
N VAL A 343 18.08 5.46 -4.40
CA VAL A 343 18.62 4.09 -4.50
C VAL A 343 19.28 3.93 -5.87
N LYS A 344 20.50 4.44 -6.01
CA LYS A 344 21.39 4.21 -7.16
C LYS A 344 22.70 3.62 -6.70
#